data_AF-A0AAV0WVG3-F1
#
_entry.id   AF-A0AAV0WVG3-F1
#
_cell.length_a   1.000
_cell.length_b   1.000
_cell.length_c   1.000
_cell.angle_alpha   90.00
_cell.angle_beta   90.00
_cell.angle_gamma   90.00
#
_symmetry.space_group_name_H-M   'P 1'
#
loop_
_entity.id
_entity.type
_entity.pdbx_description
1 polymer ?
#
loop_
_entity_poly.entity_id
_entity_poly.type
_entity_poly.pdbx_seq_one_letter_code
_entity_poly.pdbx_strand_id
1 'polypeptide(L)'
;MDFACDICNKTFTTKYSLERHKKNVHKEENIIFEKSYFSKCNSCINLSFKKKTLLIDYLNCEHGMSINKEINQFNNLTEFYNWKMIHELEEKCKYVLNTGKKNCKDGSKSYYECCRSGAYKEKDKKERSTKSQGTKKINLNCTSLTIL
;
A
#
# COMPACT_ATOMS: atom_id res chain seq x y z
N MET A 1 30.44 -12.76 -3.13
CA MET A 1 29.50 -13.47 -2.24
C MET A 1 28.50 -14.13 -3.16
N ASP A 2 28.62 -15.44 -3.38
CA ASP A 2 27.78 -16.18 -4.31
C ASP A 2 26.51 -16.66 -3.60
N PHE A 3 25.37 -16.50 -4.25
CA PHE A 3 24.09 -16.95 -3.72
C PHE A 3 23.75 -18.30 -4.36
N ALA A 4 24.01 -19.39 -3.64
CA ALA A 4 23.73 -20.74 -4.11
C ALA A 4 22.34 -21.22 -3.67
N CYS A 5 21.65 -21.97 -4.53
CA CYS A 5 20.44 -22.68 -4.16
C CYS A 5 20.80 -23.93 -3.37
N ASP A 6 20.29 -24.04 -2.16
CA ASP A 6 20.34 -25.24 -1.30
C ASP A 6 19.70 -26.49 -1.92
N ILE A 7 18.73 -26.35 -2.83
CA ILE A 7 18.02 -27.48 -3.44
C ILE A 7 18.75 -28.03 -4.67
N CYS A 8 19.34 -27.17 -5.50
CA CYS A 8 19.98 -27.59 -6.76
C CYS A 8 21.40 -27.07 -6.98
N ASN A 9 21.99 -26.40 -5.98
CA ASN A 9 23.33 -25.84 -5.97
C ASN A 9 23.66 -24.87 -7.12
N LYS A 10 22.66 -24.38 -7.85
CA LYS A 10 22.85 -23.31 -8.84
C LYS A 10 23.28 -22.02 -8.16
N THR A 11 24.32 -21.40 -8.70
CA THR A 11 24.88 -20.14 -8.22
C THR A 11 24.28 -18.95 -8.96
N PHE A 12 24.05 -17.87 -8.22
CA PHE A 12 23.47 -16.65 -8.72
C PHE A 12 24.27 -15.43 -8.24
N THR A 13 24.32 -14.40 -9.08
CA THR A 13 25.04 -13.15 -8.79
C THR A 13 24.33 -12.27 -7.76
N THR A 14 23.04 -12.47 -7.53
CA THR A 14 22.26 -11.70 -6.56
C THR A 14 21.28 -12.59 -5.78
N LYS A 15 20.99 -12.17 -4.54
CA LYS A 15 19.94 -12.80 -3.71
C LYS A 15 18.58 -12.83 -4.42
N TYR A 16 18.20 -11.73 -5.08
CA TYR A 16 16.92 -11.65 -5.80
C TYR A 16 16.77 -12.71 -6.91
N SER A 17 17.83 -12.98 -7.67
CA SER A 17 17.81 -14.01 -8.71
C SER A 17 17.69 -15.43 -8.13
N LEU A 18 18.33 -15.70 -6.99
CA LEU A 18 18.19 -16.97 -6.27
C LEU A 18 16.76 -17.18 -5.77
N GLU A 19 16.17 -16.17 -5.12
CA GLU A 19 14.78 -16.24 -4.61
C GLU A 19 13.77 -16.49 -5.75
N ARG A 20 13.95 -15.81 -6.89
CA ARG A 20 13.11 -16.04 -8.08
C ARG A 20 13.27 -17.46 -8.61
N HIS A 21 14.49 -17.98 -8.61
CA HIS A 21 14.77 -19.34 -9.03
C HIS A 21 14.09 -20.36 -8.11
N LYS A 22 14.23 -20.23 -6.78
CA LYS A 22 13.55 -21.07 -5.80
C LYS A 22 12.04 -21.07 -5.98
N LYS A 23 11.45 -19.88 -6.16
CA LYS A 23 10.01 -19.75 -6.40
C LYS A 23 9.55 -20.47 -7.68
N ASN A 24 10.26 -20.29 -8.78
CA ASN A 24 9.78 -20.74 -10.09
C ASN A 24 10.14 -22.21 -10.39
N VAL A 25 11.30 -22.66 -9.90
CA VAL A 25 11.83 -24.01 -10.18
C VAL A 25 11.47 -24.98 -9.07
N HIS A 26 11.53 -24.53 -7.82
CA HIS A 26 11.30 -25.40 -6.65
C HIS A 26 9.93 -25.19 -6.01
N LYS A 27 9.10 -24.27 -6.55
CA LYS A 27 7.76 -23.93 -6.03
C LYS A 27 7.78 -23.66 -4.52
N GLU A 28 8.87 -23.09 -4.02
CA GLU A 28 9.03 -22.77 -2.61
C GLU A 28 8.02 -21.65 -2.27
N GLU A 29 6.93 -22.03 -1.60
CA GLU A 29 5.84 -21.12 -1.26
C GLU A 29 6.24 -20.25 -0.07
N ASN A 30 6.84 -19.10 -0.39
CA ASN A 30 6.89 -17.87 0.41
C ASN A 30 7.53 -17.96 1.81
N ILE A 31 8.80 -17.55 1.91
CA ILE A 31 9.21 -16.78 3.08
C ILE A 31 8.41 -15.48 3.07
N ILE A 32 7.61 -15.29 4.11
CA ILE A 32 6.88 -14.07 4.43
C ILE A 32 7.91 -12.94 4.49
N PHE A 33 8.04 -12.19 3.40
CA PHE A 33 8.91 -11.04 3.36
C PHE A 33 8.24 -9.94 4.19
N GLU A 34 8.77 -9.67 5.39
CA GLU A 34 8.50 -8.50 6.23
C GLU A 34 8.94 -7.18 5.55
N LYS A 35 8.56 -6.96 4.30
CA LYS A 35 8.87 -5.68 3.65
C LYS A 35 7.80 -4.68 4.05
N SER A 36 8.27 -3.54 4.57
CA SER A 36 7.47 -2.42 5.06
C SER A 36 6.50 -1.81 4.04
N TYR A 37 6.63 -2.15 2.75
CA TYR A 37 5.79 -1.63 1.68
C TYR A 37 4.62 -2.55 1.28
N PHE A 38 4.47 -3.71 1.91
CA PHE A 38 3.32 -4.59 1.64
C PHE A 38 2.06 -4.13 2.37
N SER A 39 0.92 -4.23 1.69
CA SER A 39 -0.38 -3.93 2.28
C SER A 39 -0.79 -5.12 3.15
N LYS A 40 -0.93 -4.91 4.46
CA LYS A 40 -1.32 -5.96 5.42
C LYS A 40 -2.83 -5.98 5.61
N CYS A 41 -3.39 -7.16 5.83
CA CYS A 41 -4.75 -7.27 6.34
C CYS A 41 -4.75 -6.95 7.85
N ASN A 42 -5.72 -6.18 8.32
CA ASN A 42 -5.86 -5.89 9.75
C ASN A 42 -6.20 -7.14 10.56
N SER A 43 -7.04 -8.03 10.01
CA SER A 43 -7.54 -9.22 10.70
C SER A 43 -6.63 -10.44 10.53
N CYS A 44 -5.72 -10.43 9.56
CA CYS A 44 -4.87 -11.57 9.23
C CYS A 44 -3.39 -11.20 9.34
N ILE A 45 -2.80 -11.55 10.48
CA ILE A 45 -1.46 -11.14 10.92
C ILE A 45 -0.36 -11.62 9.96
N ASN A 46 -0.54 -12.79 9.34
CA ASN A 46 0.47 -13.43 8.49
C ASN A 46 0.31 -13.13 6.99
N LEU A 47 -0.65 -12.29 6.60
CA LEU A 47 -0.94 -12.01 5.19
C LEU A 47 -0.49 -10.60 4.79
N SER A 48 0.37 -10.55 3.78
CA SER A 48 0.94 -9.32 3.22
C SER A 48 0.86 -9.34 1.71
N PHE A 49 0.33 -8.27 1.12
CA PHE A 49 0.03 -8.19 -0.30
C PHE A 49 0.95 -7.22 -1.03
N LYS A 50 1.41 -7.63 -2.22
CA LYS A 50 2.27 -6.83 -3.10
C LYS A 50 1.60 -5.58 -3.64
N LYS A 51 0.29 -5.62 -3.80
CA LYS A 51 -0.55 -4.55 -4.34
C LYS A 51 -1.79 -4.40 -3.49
N LYS A 52 -2.31 -3.18 -3.42
CA LYS A 52 -3.56 -2.86 -2.73
C LYS A 52 -4.77 -3.56 -3.35
N THR A 53 -4.79 -3.74 -4.67
CA THR A 53 -5.85 -4.47 -5.38
C THR A 53 -5.97 -5.91 -4.88
N LEU A 54 -4.84 -6.61 -4.71
CA LEU A 54 -4.83 -7.97 -4.19
C LEU A 54 -5.34 -8.06 -2.75
N LEU A 55 -5.05 -7.05 -1.93
CA LEU A 55 -5.64 -6.95 -0.60
C LEU A 55 -7.16 -6.74 -0.70
N ILE A 56 -7.64 -5.84 -1.56
CA ILE A 56 -9.09 -5.60 -1.75
C ILE A 56 -9.81 -6.89 -2.18
N ASP A 57 -9.27 -7.60 -3.17
CA ASP A 57 -9.83 -8.86 -3.66
C ASP A 57 -9.90 -9.90 -2.53
N TYR A 58 -8.82 -10.03 -1.76
CA TYR A 58 -8.78 -10.90 -0.58
C TYR A 58 -9.82 -10.51 0.48
N LEU A 59 -9.94 -9.22 0.80
CA LEU A 59 -10.91 -8.75 1.79
C LEU A 59 -12.36 -8.99 1.32
N ASN A 60 -12.61 -8.87 0.02
CA ASN A 60 -13.93 -9.14 -0.53
C ASN A 60 -14.28 -10.64 -0.50
N CYS A 61 -13.35 -11.53 -0.85
CA CYS A 61 -13.59 -12.97 -0.88
C CYS A 61 -13.59 -13.62 0.52
N GLU A 62 -12.56 -13.36 1.33
CA GLU A 62 -12.31 -14.10 2.57
C GLU A 62 -12.91 -13.43 3.81
N HIS A 63 -13.12 -12.11 3.75
CA HIS A 63 -13.74 -11.35 4.84
C HIS A 63 -15.15 -10.87 4.52
N GLY A 64 -15.70 -11.22 3.34
CA GLY A 64 -17.02 -10.78 2.90
C GLY A 64 -17.17 -9.26 2.87
N MET A 65 -16.07 -8.51 2.76
CA MET A 65 -16.15 -7.06 2.66
C MET A 65 -16.71 -6.67 1.28
N SER A 66 -17.37 -5.52 1.22
CA SER A 66 -17.89 -4.95 -0.02
C SER A 66 -17.13 -3.68 -0.37
N ILE A 67 -15.84 -3.81 -0.69
CA ILE A 67 -15.01 -2.69 -1.12
C ILE A 67 -15.23 -2.48 -2.61
N ASN A 68 -16.00 -1.43 -2.94
CA ASN A 68 -16.33 -1.08 -4.32
C ASN A 68 -15.29 -0.13 -4.94
N LYS A 69 -15.12 -0.26 -6.25
CA LYS A 69 -14.34 0.68 -7.06
C LYS A 69 -15.30 1.59 -7.81
N GLU A 70 -15.17 2.90 -7.57
CA GLU A 70 -15.96 3.92 -8.25
C GLU A 70 -15.11 4.65 -9.29
N ILE A 71 -15.71 4.97 -10.43
CA ILE A 71 -15.08 5.73 -11.52
C ILE A 71 -15.95 6.95 -11.77
N ASN A 72 -15.47 8.12 -11.35
CA ASN A 72 -16.15 9.39 -11.54
C ASN A 72 -15.41 10.21 -12.61
N GLN A 73 -16.16 10.79 -13.54
CA GLN A 73 -15.64 11.70 -14.56
C GLN A 73 -15.93 13.13 -14.12
N PHE A 74 -14.95 14.01 -14.25
CA PHE A 74 -15.05 15.42 -13.90
C PHE A 74 -14.68 16.26 -15.12
N ASN A 75 -15.37 17.37 -15.32
CA ASN A 75 -15.13 18.25 -16.47
C ASN A 75 -13.83 19.06 -16.28
N ASN A 76 -13.42 19.29 -15.03
CA ASN A 76 -12.23 20.03 -14.69
C ASN A 76 -11.70 19.67 -13.29
N LEU A 77 -10.51 20.16 -12.96
CA LEU A 77 -9.87 19.91 -11.66
C LEU A 77 -10.62 20.54 -10.48
N THR A 78 -11.29 21.68 -10.68
CA THR A 78 -12.06 22.36 -9.62
C THR A 78 -13.23 21.50 -9.16
N GLU A 79 -13.92 20.86 -10.09
CA GLU A 79 -15.02 19.93 -9.81
C GLU A 79 -14.54 18.73 -8.99
N PHE A 80 -13.37 18.16 -9.36
CA PHE A 80 -12.73 17.11 -8.57
C PHE A 80 -12.41 17.57 -7.13
N TYR A 81 -11.85 18.77 -6.96
CA TYR A 81 -11.53 19.27 -5.62
C TYR A 81 -12.78 19.52 -4.76
N ASN A 82 -13.86 20.03 -5.36
CA ASN A 82 -15.13 20.20 -4.67
C ASN A 82 -15.74 18.86 -4.25
N TRP A 83 -15.77 17.89 -5.16
CA TRP A 83 -16.22 16.52 -4.84
C TRP A 83 -15.39 15.91 -3.72
N LYS A 84 -14.06 15.99 -3.82
CA LYS A 84 -13.14 15.49 -2.79
C LYS A 84 -13.41 16.14 -1.44
N MET A 85 -13.63 17.46 -1.40
CA MET A 85 -13.90 18.19 -0.16
C MET A 85 -15.22 17.74 0.49
N ILE A 86 -16.30 17.60 -0.29
CA ILE A 86 -17.60 17.13 0.20
C ILE A 86 -17.46 15.71 0.75
N HIS A 87 -16.84 14.82 -0.02
CA HIS A 87 -16.62 13.43 0.38
C HIS A 87 -15.75 13.31 1.66
N GLU A 88 -14.73 14.16 1.82
CA GLU A 88 -13.92 14.22 3.04
C GLU A 88 -14.72 14.66 4.27
N LEU A 89 -15.67 15.58 4.10
CA LEU A 89 -16.55 16.05 5.16
C LEU A 89 -17.56 14.99 5.58
N GLU A 90 -18.21 14.33 4.61
CA GLU A 90 -19.22 13.28 4.84
C GLU A 90 -18.59 12.06 5.53
N GLU A 91 -17.50 11.53 4.97
CA GLU A 91 -16.82 10.32 5.47
C GLU A 91 -15.89 10.59 6.66
N LYS A 92 -15.80 11.86 7.10
CA LYS A 92 -14.94 12.32 8.20
C LYS A 92 -13.51 11.79 8.03
N CYS A 93 -13.00 11.88 6.81
CA CYS A 93 -11.69 11.40 6.41
C CYS A 93 -10.95 12.49 5.63
N LYS A 94 -9.63 12.34 5.47
CA LYS A 94 -8.84 13.24 4.62
C LYS A 94 -7.96 12.41 3.71
N TYR A 95 -7.80 12.84 2.48
CA TYR A 95 -6.93 12.26 1.48
C TYR A 95 -5.75 13.17 1.21
N VAL A 96 -4.55 12.59 1.28
CA VAL A 96 -3.28 13.30 1.23
C VAL A 96 -2.45 12.75 0.08
N LEU A 97 -1.81 13.65 -0.66
CA LEU A 97 -0.86 13.29 -1.71
C LEU A 97 0.53 13.10 -1.07
N ASN A 98 0.92 11.84 -0.85
CA ASN A 98 2.23 11.52 -0.25
C ASN A 98 3.37 11.46 -1.28
N THR A 99 3.04 11.32 -2.57
CA THR A 99 4.00 11.18 -3.67
C THR A 99 3.65 12.10 -4.82
N GLY A 100 4.64 12.54 -5.59
CA GLY A 100 4.40 13.31 -6.82
C GLY A 100 3.63 12.54 -7.90
N LYS A 101 3.23 13.27 -8.95
CA LYS A 101 2.53 12.71 -10.12
C LYS A 101 3.36 11.60 -10.77
N LYS A 102 2.71 10.50 -11.13
CA LYS A 102 3.35 9.36 -11.81
C LYS A 102 2.95 9.35 -13.28
N ASN A 103 3.93 9.39 -14.17
CA ASN A 103 3.69 9.31 -15.61
C ASN A 103 3.34 7.87 -16.01
N CYS A 104 2.38 7.73 -16.91
CA CYS A 104 1.97 6.49 -17.52
C CYS A 104 1.71 6.70 -19.02
N LYS A 105 1.47 5.61 -19.76
CA LYS A 105 1.24 5.68 -21.22
C LYS A 105 0.05 6.56 -21.60
N ASP A 106 -0.90 6.71 -20.67
CA ASP A 106 -2.20 7.38 -20.85
C ASP A 106 -2.26 8.76 -20.15
N GLY A 107 -1.10 9.33 -19.81
CA GLY A 107 -1.01 10.62 -19.11
C GLY A 107 -0.37 10.52 -17.72
N SER A 108 -0.79 11.35 -16.78
CA SER A 108 -0.22 11.39 -15.43
C SER A 108 -1.26 11.01 -14.37
N LYS A 109 -0.88 10.19 -13.39
CA LYS A 109 -1.74 9.77 -12.27
C LYS A 109 -1.23 10.32 -10.94
N SER A 110 -2.14 10.84 -10.13
CA SER A 110 -1.93 11.29 -8.76
C SER A 110 -2.65 10.36 -7.80
N TYR A 111 -1.98 9.96 -6.72
CA TYR A 111 -2.49 8.98 -5.76
C TYR A 111 -2.77 9.65 -4.42
N TYR A 112 -4.04 9.76 -4.07
CA TYR A 112 -4.52 10.41 -2.86
C TYR A 112 -4.87 9.34 -1.81
N GLU A 113 -4.07 9.23 -0.75
CA GLU A 113 -4.20 8.20 0.27
C GLU A 113 -4.91 8.73 1.52
N CYS A 114 -5.74 7.90 2.16
CA CYS A 114 -6.37 8.25 3.43
C CYS A 114 -5.32 8.61 4.49
N CYS A 115 -5.55 9.68 5.25
CA CYS A 115 -4.64 10.19 6.28
C CYS A 115 -4.40 9.22 7.43
N ARG A 116 -5.30 8.27 7.63
CA ARG A 116 -5.16 7.17 8.59
C ARG A 116 -4.14 6.13 8.14
N SER A 117 -3.83 6.06 6.84
CA SER A 117 -2.92 5.06 6.25
C SER A 117 -1.46 5.24 6.68
N GLY A 118 -0.77 4.11 6.85
CA GLY A 118 0.66 3.99 7.10
C GLY A 118 1.07 4.13 8.57
N ALA A 119 2.38 4.03 8.82
CA ALA A 119 2.99 4.16 10.14
C ALA A 119 3.35 5.61 10.47
N TYR A 120 3.28 5.96 11.76
CA TYR A 120 3.88 7.21 12.24
C TYR A 120 5.40 7.07 12.22
N LYS A 121 6.09 8.11 11.74
CA LYS A 121 7.55 8.18 11.76
C LYS A 121 7.92 9.26 12.77
N GLU A 122 8.56 8.85 13.86
CA GLU A 122 9.16 9.78 14.81
C GLU A 122 10.21 10.63 14.09
N LYS A 123 10.24 11.93 14.38
CA LYS A 123 11.28 12.85 13.89
C LYS A 123 12.30 13.09 15.00
N ASP A 124 13.56 13.34 14.62
CA ASP A 124 14.68 13.44 15.55
C ASP A 124 14.58 14.58 16.58
N LYS A 125 14.96 14.20 17.81
CA LYS A 125 15.37 14.86 19.09
C LYS A 125 15.26 16.37 19.36
N LYS A 126 14.92 17.24 18.41
CA LYS A 126 14.65 18.66 18.69
C LYS A 126 13.28 19.02 18.14
N GLU A 127 12.19 18.63 18.82
CA GLU A 127 10.93 19.36 18.76
C GLU A 127 9.86 18.81 19.69
N ARG A 128 8.88 19.68 19.96
CA ARG A 128 7.74 19.60 20.89
C ARG A 128 7.21 18.17 21.15
N SER A 129 6.88 17.93 22.42
CA SER A 129 6.18 16.73 22.86
C SER A 129 4.98 16.43 21.96
N THR A 130 4.79 15.14 21.66
CA THR A 130 3.62 14.69 20.92
C THR A 130 2.36 15.15 21.65
N LYS A 131 1.37 15.62 20.88
CA LYS A 131 0.05 15.95 21.45
C LYS A 131 -0.46 14.75 22.26
N SER A 132 -1.15 15.00 23.37
CA SER A 132 -1.76 13.96 24.20
C SER A 132 -2.67 13.00 23.42
N GLN A 133 -3.28 13.48 22.33
CA GLN A 133 -4.12 12.70 21.42
C GLN A 133 -3.35 11.73 20.50
N GLY A 134 -2.02 11.78 20.45
CA GLY A 134 -1.21 10.89 19.61
C GLY A 134 -1.42 11.06 18.10
N THR A 135 -1.07 10.03 17.35
CA THR A 135 -1.19 9.96 15.88
C THR A 135 -2.54 9.38 15.45
N LYS A 136 -3.11 9.89 14.34
CA LYS A 136 -4.33 9.33 13.73
C LYS A 136 -4.06 8.14 12.80
N LYS A 137 -2.79 7.74 12.66
CA LYS A 137 -2.36 6.66 11.77
C LYS A 137 -2.61 5.30 12.40
N ILE A 138 -3.17 4.36 11.63
CA ILE A 138 -3.53 3.00 12.09
C ILE A 138 -2.36 2.02 12.05
N ASN A 139 -1.15 2.48 11.72
CA ASN A 139 0.05 1.65 11.53
C ASN A 139 -0.13 0.51 10.50
N LEU A 140 -1.12 0.67 9.62
CA LEU A 140 -1.59 -0.29 8.62
C LEU A 140 -2.05 0.46 7.36
N ASN A 141 -2.33 -0.28 6.29
CA ASN A 141 -2.78 0.31 5.03
C ASN A 141 -4.30 0.43 5.01
N CYS A 142 -4.81 1.66 4.98
CA CYS A 142 -6.24 1.88 4.75
C CYS A 142 -6.56 1.55 3.29
N THR A 143 -7.65 0.81 3.02
CA THR A 143 -8.07 0.39 1.67
C THR A 143 -8.60 1.53 0.81
N SER A 144 -9.07 2.62 1.43
CA SER A 144 -9.51 3.83 0.73
C SER A 144 -8.34 4.55 0.01
N LEU A 145 -8.49 4.79 -1.30
CA LEU A 145 -7.53 5.44 -2.20
C LEU A 145 -8.28 6.10 -3.34
N THR A 146 -7.98 7.36 -3.61
CA THR A 146 -8.47 8.08 -4.78
C THR A 146 -7.33 8.23 -5.80
N ILE A 147 -7.62 8.00 -7.07
CA ILE A 147 -6.66 8.14 -8.18
C ILE A 147 -7.22 9.20 -9.12
N LEU A 148 -6.44 10.24 -9.37
CA LEU A 148 -6.73 11.29 -10.36
C LEU A 148 -5.79 11.12 -11.55
#